data_AF-A0A928U8U8-F1
#
_entry.id   AF-A0A928U8U8-F1
#
_cell.length_a   1.000
_cell.length_b   1.000
_cell.length_c   1.000
_cell.angle_alpha   90.00
_cell.angle_beta   90.00
_cell.angle_gamma   90.00
#
_symmetry.space_group_name_H-M   'P 1'
#
loop_
_entity.id
_entity.type
_entity.pdbx_description
1 polymer ?
#
loop_
_entity_poly.entity_id
_entity_poly.type
_entity_poly.pdbx_seq_one_letter_code
_entity_poly.pdbx_strand_id
1 'polypeptide(L)'
;MEWYARRWGIECYHRIIKSGCRVEARQLESARRLCNALAIDMIIAWRIHYLTTLGQETPDVPCTVYFSDSEWKALTTFANKVKEPPDLPPSLNDAVRLLGKLGGHLGRRGDGHPGSEVLWRGMSRLADIEVAYELYTT
;
A
#
# COMPACT_ATOMS: atom_id res chain seq x y z
N MET A 1 23.44 5.78 18.40
CA MET A 1 22.02 5.63 18.80
C MET A 1 21.09 5.33 17.62
N GLU A 2 21.49 5.57 16.37
CA GLU A 2 20.65 5.33 15.19
C GLU A 2 20.24 3.85 14.97
N TRP A 3 21.08 2.88 15.37
CA TRP A 3 20.78 1.45 15.20
C TRP A 3 19.54 0.99 15.97
N TYR A 4 19.28 1.57 17.15
CA TYR A 4 18.12 1.18 17.97
C TYR A 4 16.82 1.78 17.42
N ALA A 5 16.88 2.95 16.77
CA ALA A 5 15.71 3.56 16.14
C ALA A 5 15.16 2.72 14.97
N ARG A 6 16.03 1.97 14.27
CA ARG A 6 15.63 1.06 13.18
C ARG A 6 14.91 -0.21 13.68
N ARG A 7 15.00 -0.53 14.98
CA ARG A 7 14.30 -1.69 15.59
C ARG A 7 12.79 -1.63 15.38
N TRP A 8 12.21 -0.43 15.42
CA TRP A 8 10.75 -0.26 15.31
C TRP A 8 10.15 -0.81 14.02
N GLY A 9 10.96 -0.97 12.95
CA GLY A 9 10.52 -1.56 11.69
C GLY A 9 9.89 -2.94 11.85
N ILE A 10 10.43 -3.80 12.73
CA ILE A 10 9.86 -5.15 12.95
C ILE A 10 8.48 -5.09 13.61
N GLU A 11 8.24 -4.09 14.45
CA GLU A 11 6.94 -3.89 15.12
C GLU A 11 5.90 -3.41 14.12
N CYS A 12 6.28 -2.50 13.21
CA CYS A 12 5.44 -2.11 12.08
C CYS A 12 5.10 -3.31 11.19
N TYR A 13 6.08 -4.16 10.87
CA TYR A 13 5.87 -5.36 10.07
C TYR A 13 4.90 -6.35 10.74
N HIS A 14 5.12 -6.68 12.03
CA HIS A 14 4.20 -7.54 12.78
C HIS A 14 2.80 -6.94 12.91
N ARG A 15 2.69 -5.61 13.04
CA ARG A 15 1.38 -4.94 13.05
C ARG A 15 0.63 -5.12 11.73
N ILE A 16 1.31 -5.06 10.59
CA ILE A 16 0.68 -5.29 9.29
C ILE A 16 0.15 -6.74 9.19
N ILE A 17 0.96 -7.72 9.61
CA ILE A 17 0.54 -9.14 9.61
C ILE A 17 -0.69 -9.36 10.50
N LYS A 18 -0.69 -8.81 11.72
CA LYS A 18 -1.75 -9.04 12.70
C LYS A 18 -3.02 -8.24 12.42
N SER A 19 -2.88 -6.93 12.20
CA SER A 19 -4.02 -6.02 12.09
C SER A 19 -4.47 -5.81 10.64
N GLY A 20 -3.54 -5.77 9.69
CA GLY A 20 -3.83 -5.65 8.25
C GLY A 20 -4.28 -6.99 7.67
N CYS A 21 -3.39 -7.97 7.61
CA CYS A 21 -3.69 -9.30 7.05
C CYS A 21 -4.63 -10.15 7.93
N ARG A 22 -4.85 -9.75 9.19
CA ARG A 22 -5.74 -10.41 10.16
C ARG A 22 -5.43 -11.89 10.34
N VAL A 23 -4.15 -12.26 10.35
CA VAL A 23 -3.74 -13.66 10.39
C VAL A 23 -4.30 -14.41 11.61
N GLU A 24 -4.42 -13.73 12.76
CA GLU A 24 -4.93 -14.29 14.02
C GLU A 24 -6.46 -14.54 13.99
N ALA A 25 -7.18 -13.96 13.04
CA ALA A 25 -8.63 -14.14 12.88
C ALA A 25 -8.99 -15.32 11.98
N ARG A 26 -8.00 -15.99 11.36
CA ARG A 26 -8.24 -17.08 10.40
C ARG A 26 -8.55 -18.39 11.13
N GLN A 27 -9.65 -19.02 10.76
CA GLN A 27 -10.08 -20.31 11.31
C GLN A 27 -9.71 -21.46 10.36
N LEU A 28 -8.42 -21.60 10.05
CA LEU A 28 -7.93 -22.69 9.20
C LEU A 28 -7.71 -23.96 10.04
N GLU A 29 -8.31 -25.07 9.63
CA GLU A 29 -8.39 -26.32 10.40
C GLU A 29 -7.07 -27.11 10.49
N SER A 30 -6.02 -26.72 9.76
CA SER A 30 -4.73 -27.40 9.81
C SER A 30 -3.56 -26.44 9.91
N ALA A 31 -2.55 -26.84 10.68
CA ALA A 31 -1.32 -26.08 10.84
C ALA A 31 -0.66 -25.78 9.49
N ARG A 32 -0.67 -26.73 8.54
CA ARG A 32 -0.11 -26.52 7.20
C ARG A 32 -0.85 -25.45 6.41
N ARG A 33 -2.19 -25.42 6.47
CA ARG A 33 -2.99 -24.37 5.81
C ARG A 33 -2.70 -23.00 6.43
N LEU A 34 -2.57 -22.94 7.76
CA LEU A 34 -2.21 -21.70 8.45
C LEU A 34 -0.81 -21.21 8.04
N CYS A 35 0.19 -22.08 8.00
CA CYS A 35 1.55 -21.73 7.57
C CYS A 35 1.59 -21.21 6.14
N ASN A 36 0.85 -21.83 5.21
CA ASN A 36 0.79 -21.36 3.82
C ASN A 36 0.18 -19.96 3.73
N ALA A 37 -0.91 -19.71 4.45
CA ALA A 37 -1.56 -18.41 4.46
C ALA A 37 -0.65 -17.34 5.11
N LEU A 38 0.05 -17.68 6.19
CA LEU A 38 1.04 -16.83 6.82
C LEU A 38 2.20 -16.50 5.88
N ALA A 39 2.66 -17.44 5.05
CA ALA A 39 3.72 -17.18 4.07
C ALA A 39 3.36 -16.07 3.08
N ILE A 40 2.10 -16.06 2.61
CA ILE A 40 1.59 -15.00 1.72
C ILE A 40 1.49 -13.67 2.47
N ASP A 41 0.98 -13.68 3.71
CA ASP A 41 0.88 -12.47 4.53
C ASP A 41 2.23 -11.82 4.79
N MET A 42 3.27 -12.61 5.01
CA MET A 42 4.62 -12.11 5.21
C MET A 42 5.10 -11.30 4.00
N ILE A 43 4.84 -11.77 2.78
CA ILE A 43 5.19 -11.05 1.55
C ILE A 43 4.37 -9.76 1.42
N ILE A 44 3.06 -9.82 1.67
CA ILE A 44 2.17 -8.65 1.61
C ILE A 44 2.63 -7.60 2.64
N ALA A 45 2.90 -8.03 3.87
CA ALA A 45 3.34 -7.14 4.94
C ALA A 45 4.68 -6.46 4.61
N TRP A 46 5.62 -7.20 4.02
CA TRP A 46 6.87 -6.63 3.55
C TRP A 46 6.65 -5.60 2.44
N ARG A 47 5.81 -5.89 1.44
CA ARG A 47 5.50 -4.96 0.34
C ARG A 47 4.92 -3.64 0.83
N ILE A 48 4.03 -3.68 1.82
CA ILE A 48 3.41 -2.48 2.40
C ILE A 48 4.42 -1.72 3.26
N HIS A 49 5.21 -2.43 4.06
CA HIS A 49 6.26 -1.81 4.85
C HIS A 49 7.29 -1.12 3.96
N TYR A 50 7.73 -1.79 2.91
CA TYR A 50 8.64 -1.26 1.90
C TYR A 50 8.08 0.00 1.23
N LEU A 51 6.82 -0.02 0.75
CA LEU A 51 6.19 1.16 0.16
C LEU A 51 6.12 2.35 1.14
N THR A 52 5.82 2.08 2.41
CA THR A 52 5.75 3.10 3.45
C THR A 52 7.10 3.79 3.63
N THR A 53 8.18 3.01 3.66
CA THR A 53 9.55 3.51 3.79
C THR A 53 10.01 4.22 2.53
N LEU A 54 9.78 3.63 1.35
CA LEU A 54 10.21 4.16 0.06
C LEU A 54 9.58 5.53 -0.24
N GLY A 55 8.29 5.70 0.09
CA GLY A 55 7.62 7.00 -0.06
C GLY A 55 8.18 8.11 0.82
N GLN A 56 8.85 7.76 1.93
CA GLN A 56 9.50 8.72 2.82
C GLN A 56 10.96 8.98 2.45
N GLU A 57 11.71 7.93 2.11
CA GLU A 57 13.16 8.02 1.85
C GLU A 57 13.47 8.52 0.43
N THR A 58 12.62 8.20 -0.56
CA THR A 58 12.78 8.61 -1.97
C THR A 58 11.48 9.15 -2.54
N PRO A 59 10.99 10.32 -2.07
CA PRO A 59 9.64 10.81 -2.41
C PRO A 59 9.50 11.25 -3.88
N ASP A 60 10.57 11.75 -4.49
CA ASP A 60 10.53 12.48 -5.76
C ASP A 60 10.68 11.59 -7.00
N VAL A 61 11.00 10.30 -6.82
CA VAL A 61 11.11 9.35 -7.94
C VAL A 61 9.73 9.08 -8.55
N PRO A 62 9.63 8.73 -9.84
CA PRO A 62 8.36 8.34 -10.45
C PRO A 62 7.72 7.17 -9.70
N CYS A 63 6.39 7.17 -9.55
CA CYS A 63 5.68 6.10 -8.85
C CYS A 63 5.82 4.72 -9.54
N THR A 64 6.24 4.69 -10.80
CA THR A 64 6.49 3.48 -11.60
C THR A 64 7.62 2.60 -11.06
N VAL A 65 8.43 3.09 -10.11
CA VAL A 65 9.40 2.25 -9.39
C VAL A 65 8.74 1.18 -8.51
N TYR A 66 7.46 1.37 -8.17
CA TYR A 66 6.69 0.44 -7.34
C TYR A 66 5.39 0.01 -8.01
N PHE A 67 4.63 0.95 -8.59
CA PHE A 67 3.32 0.68 -9.18
C PHE A 67 3.46 0.33 -10.66
N SER A 68 2.68 -0.66 -11.10
CA SER A 68 2.49 -0.96 -12.52
C SER A 68 1.78 0.20 -13.23
N ASP A 69 1.83 0.18 -14.56
CA ASP A 69 1.17 1.18 -15.39
C ASP A 69 -0.35 1.21 -15.21
N SER A 70 -0.98 0.04 -15.03
CA SER A 70 -2.39 -0.09 -14.71
C SER A 70 -2.68 0.45 -13.30
N GLU A 71 -1.88 0.06 -12.30
CA GLU A 71 -2.07 0.46 -10.89
C GLU A 71 -2.05 1.99 -10.73
N TRP A 72 -1.02 2.68 -11.23
CA TRP A 72 -0.91 4.13 -10.98
C TRP A 72 -1.92 4.93 -11.81
N LYS A 73 -2.27 4.49 -13.02
CA LYS A 73 -3.31 5.14 -13.84
C LYS A 73 -4.69 4.93 -13.20
N ALA A 74 -5.01 3.72 -12.75
CA ALA A 74 -6.24 3.42 -12.03
C ALA A 74 -6.33 4.23 -10.73
N LEU A 75 -5.24 4.32 -9.96
CA LEU A 75 -5.19 5.12 -8.73
C LEU A 75 -5.46 6.60 -8.99
N THR A 76 -4.77 7.20 -9.97
CA THR A 76 -4.87 8.63 -10.25
C THR A 76 -6.22 9.02 -10.83
N THR A 77 -6.75 8.23 -11.78
CA THR A 77 -8.07 8.46 -12.37
C THR A 77 -9.18 8.33 -11.32
N PHE A 78 -9.16 7.25 -10.52
CA PHE A 78 -10.16 7.02 -9.49
C PHE A 78 -10.11 8.07 -8.38
N ALA A 79 -8.91 8.39 -7.87
CA ALA A 79 -8.76 9.32 -6.76
C ALA A 79 -9.11 10.76 -7.15
N ASN A 80 -8.78 11.19 -8.38
CA ASN A 80 -9.07 12.53 -8.88
C ASN A 80 -10.44 12.64 -9.56
N LYS A 81 -11.15 11.51 -9.75
CA LYS A 81 -12.44 11.43 -10.43
C LYS A 81 -12.38 11.98 -11.87
N VAL A 82 -11.33 11.60 -12.58
CA VAL A 82 -11.10 11.96 -13.99
C VAL A 82 -11.09 10.69 -14.85
N LYS A 83 -11.41 10.81 -16.13
CA LYS A 83 -11.42 9.67 -17.06
C LYS A 83 -10.01 9.31 -17.54
N GLU A 84 -9.26 10.33 -17.92
CA GLU A 84 -7.92 10.16 -18.47
C GLU A 84 -6.86 10.28 -17.38
N PRO A 85 -5.87 9.37 -17.33
CA PRO A 85 -4.72 9.53 -16.46
C PRO A 85 -3.84 10.70 -16.92
N PRO A 86 -2.98 11.26 -16.05
CA PRO A 86 -2.00 12.25 -16.47
C PRO A 86 -0.99 11.66 -17.46
N ASP A 87 -0.45 12.48 -18.36
CA ASP A 87 0.52 12.06 -19.39
C ASP A 87 1.83 11.51 -18.78
N LEU A 88 2.19 12.00 -17.60
CA LEU A 88 3.38 11.59 -16.87
C LEU A 88 3.00 10.94 -15.53
N PRO A 89 3.72 9.89 -15.10
CA PRO A 89 3.49 9.29 -13.80
C PRO A 89 3.79 10.31 -12.69
N PRO A 90 2.95 10.39 -11.65
CA PRO A 90 3.20 11.25 -10.51
C PRO A 90 4.45 10.80 -9.72
N SER A 91 4.89 11.65 -8.79
CA SER A 91 5.90 11.25 -7.82
C SER A 91 5.41 10.08 -6.96
N LEU A 92 6.34 9.29 -6.41
CA LEU A 92 6.02 8.21 -5.51
C LEU A 92 5.28 8.72 -4.26
N ASN A 93 5.69 9.88 -3.73
CA ASN A 93 5.02 10.51 -2.59
C ASN A 93 3.56 10.87 -2.91
N ASP A 94 3.30 11.47 -4.09
CA ASP A 94 1.93 11.79 -4.50
C ASP A 94 1.07 10.52 -4.65
N ALA A 95 1.61 9.48 -5.28
CA ALA A 95 0.92 8.19 -5.38
C ALA A 95 0.63 7.59 -4.01
N VAL A 96 1.61 7.58 -3.09
CA VAL A 96 1.43 7.09 -1.72
C VAL A 96 0.39 7.91 -0.95
N ARG A 97 0.32 9.22 -1.18
CA ARG A 97 -0.73 10.07 -0.56
C ARG A 97 -2.10 9.81 -1.13
N LEU A 98 -2.24 9.61 -2.44
CA LEU A 98 -3.50 9.21 -3.08
C LEU A 98 -3.96 7.85 -2.54
N LEU A 99 -3.04 6.88 -2.49
CA LEU A 99 -3.29 5.56 -1.92
C LEU A 99 -3.68 5.65 -0.44
N GLY A 100 -3.02 6.51 0.33
CA GLY A 100 -3.37 6.80 1.71
C GLY A 100 -4.79 7.35 1.84
N LYS A 101 -5.18 8.32 1.00
CA LYS A 101 -6.56 8.84 0.99
C LYS A 101 -7.57 7.74 0.67
N LEU A 102 -7.24 6.86 -0.28
CA LEU A 102 -8.06 5.69 -0.59
C LEU A 102 -8.20 4.76 0.63
N GLY A 103 -7.16 4.61 1.43
CA GLY A 103 -7.17 3.84 2.68
C GLY A 103 -7.77 4.56 3.90
N GLY A 104 -8.23 5.82 3.75
CA GLY A 104 -8.89 6.60 4.81
C GLY A 104 -8.01 7.66 5.50
N HIS A 105 -6.82 7.96 4.98
CA HIS A 105 -6.01 9.08 5.46
C HIS A 105 -6.65 10.40 5.06
N LEU A 106 -6.84 11.30 6.01
CA LEU A 106 -7.55 12.56 5.77
C LEU A 106 -6.74 13.56 4.95
N GLY A 107 -5.40 13.48 5.01
CA GLY A 107 -4.51 14.32 4.21
C GLY A 107 -4.60 15.80 4.58
N ARG A 108 -4.89 16.11 5.85
CA ARG A 108 -4.93 17.48 6.37
C ARG A 108 -3.50 18.00 6.55
N ARG A 109 -3.36 19.32 6.59
CA ARG A 109 -2.08 19.96 6.89
C ARG A 109 -1.61 19.52 8.29
N GLY A 110 -0.47 18.84 8.34
CA GLY A 110 0.13 18.35 9.59
C GLY A 110 -0.13 16.86 9.91
N ASP A 111 -0.97 16.15 9.15
CA ASP A 111 -1.25 14.72 9.39
C ASP A 111 -0.02 13.81 9.15
N GLY A 112 1.03 14.34 8.52
CA GLY A 112 2.26 13.60 8.21
C GLY A 112 2.12 12.69 6.98
N HIS A 113 2.88 11.60 6.98
CA HIS A 113 2.86 10.58 5.93
C HIS A 113 1.83 9.49 6.27
N PRO A 114 1.10 8.92 5.28
CA PRO A 114 0.22 7.79 5.53
C PRO A 114 0.95 6.63 6.21
N GLY A 115 0.37 6.09 7.28
CA GLY A 115 0.89 4.93 7.99
C GLY A 115 0.58 3.60 7.27
N SER A 116 1.29 2.54 7.65
CA SER A 116 1.21 1.23 7.00
C SER A 116 -0.20 0.61 6.99
N GLU A 117 -0.99 0.82 8.04
CA GLU A 117 -2.37 0.32 8.10
C GLU A 117 -3.28 0.98 7.06
N VAL A 118 -3.15 2.29 6.88
CA VAL A 118 -3.91 3.03 5.87
C VAL A 118 -3.46 2.60 4.47
N LEU A 119 -2.14 2.49 4.25
CA LEU A 119 -1.62 2.03 2.96
C LEU A 119 -2.05 0.61 2.62
N TRP A 120 -2.12 -0.29 3.60
CA TRP A 120 -2.72 -1.62 3.42
C TRP A 120 -4.16 -1.53 2.90
N ARG A 121 -5.02 -0.75 3.57
CA ARG A 121 -6.43 -0.56 3.14
C ARG A 121 -6.50 0.02 1.73
N GLY A 122 -5.61 0.97 1.43
CA GLY A 122 -5.46 1.58 0.12
C GLY A 122 -5.12 0.54 -0.95
N MET A 123 -4.09 -0.29 -0.72
CA MET A 123 -3.68 -1.34 -1.66
C MET A 123 -4.80 -2.34 -1.92
N SER A 124 -5.52 -2.79 -0.88
CA SER A 124 -6.65 -3.70 -1.06
C SER A 124 -7.75 -3.09 -1.92
N ARG A 125 -8.06 -1.80 -1.74
CA ARG A 125 -9.04 -1.11 -2.59
C ARG A 125 -8.52 -0.88 -4.00
N LEU A 126 -7.24 -0.58 -4.15
CA LEU A 126 -6.62 -0.34 -5.46
C LEU A 126 -6.66 -1.58 -6.33
N ALA A 127 -6.48 -2.78 -5.76
CA ALA A 127 -6.56 -4.03 -6.50
C ALA A 127 -7.91 -4.20 -7.22
N ASP A 128 -9.03 -3.92 -6.55
CA ASP A 128 -10.36 -3.98 -7.18
C ASP A 128 -10.56 -2.88 -8.25
N ILE A 129 -10.01 -1.69 -7.99
CA ILE A 129 -10.09 -0.54 -8.91
C ILE A 129 -9.25 -0.77 -10.16
N GLU A 130 -8.06 -1.35 -10.04
CA GLU A 130 -7.18 -1.70 -11.15
C GLU A 130 -7.88 -2.68 -12.10
N VAL A 131 -8.48 -3.74 -11.57
CA VAL A 131 -9.25 -4.71 -12.37
C VAL A 131 -10.35 -4.01 -13.15
N ALA A 132 -11.11 -3.11 -12.51
CA ALA A 132 -12.13 -2.33 -13.20
C ALA A 132 -11.52 -1.41 -14.28
N TYR A 133 -10.41 -0.74 -13.98
CA TYR A 133 -9.71 0.13 -14.91
C TYR A 133 -9.28 -0.63 -16.17
N GLU A 134 -8.67 -1.81 -16.03
CA GLU A 134 -8.26 -2.65 -17.16
C GLU A 134 -9.45 -3.08 -18.03
N LEU A 135 -10.58 -3.46 -17.41
CA LEU A 135 -11.79 -3.88 -18.12
C LEU A 135 -12.43 -2.78 -18.98
N TYR A 136 -12.28 -1.51 -18.60
CA TYR A 136 -12.90 -0.37 -19.29
C TYR A 136 -11.93 0.48 -20.11
N THR A 137 -10.64 0.14 -20.11
CA THR A 137 -9.61 0.82 -20.91
C THR A 137 -9.03 -0.06 -22.03
N THR A 138 -9.43 -1.34 -22.08
CA THR A 138 -9.22 -2.25 -23.21
C THR A 138 -10.32 -2.08 -24.25
#